data_AF-A0AAV3H9I2-F1
#
_entry.id   AF-A0AAV3H9I2-F1
#
_cell.length_a   1.000
_cell.length_b   1.000
_cell.length_c   1.000
_cell.angle_alpha   90.00
_cell.angle_beta   90.00
_cell.angle_gamma   90.00
#
_symmetry.space_group_name_H-M   'P 1'
#
loop_
_entity.id
_entity.type
_entity.pdbx_description
1 polymer ?
#
loop_
_entity_poly.entity_id
_entity_poly.type
_entity_poly.pdbx_seq_one_letter_code
_entity_poly.pdbx_strand_id
1 'polypeptide(L)'
;MLVKPEPGMPSQMAARLDEAWAAIKTGLVRGLSVGFRPHEYTYLDGGGLHFLRWELMEVSAVTVPANAECTIRTIKSFDRPFSAASGNRRPVVKIASSAGASAQSITSFHKEKSAMNTGEQIKSFENKRAALAASLEEIMNKAAEEGRTLDVEEEEHYDNTAAEIRQVDAHLKRLRELETSKAATAQPVKQAGNGNVATVASAPVIRVEQKLEKGIGFARFAKSLAAAKGVRSEALEVARRQYPDDSRLHHVLKSAVGAGTTTDPQWAGSLSEYQEYAQDFIDYLRPQT
;
A
#
# COMPACT_ATOMS: atom_id res chain seq x y z
N MET A 1 -15.50 -24.31 10.10
CA MET A 1 -14.09 -24.44 10.55
C MET A 1 -13.44 -25.65 9.87
N LEU A 2 -12.45 -25.44 9.00
CA LEU A 2 -11.56 -26.53 8.58
C LEU A 2 -10.71 -26.94 9.80
N VAL A 3 -10.82 -28.20 10.20
CA VAL A 3 -10.07 -28.77 11.33
C VAL A 3 -8.83 -29.46 10.76
N LYS A 4 -7.68 -29.30 11.44
CA LYS A 4 -6.44 -30.00 11.08
C LYS A 4 -6.70 -31.53 11.11
N PRO A 5 -6.15 -32.31 10.17
CA PRO A 5 -6.30 -33.77 10.23
C PRO A 5 -5.79 -34.33 11.56
N GLU A 6 -6.60 -35.19 12.17
CA GLU A 6 -6.33 -35.80 13.49
C GLU A 6 -5.49 -37.09 13.34
N PRO A 7 -4.70 -37.49 14.37
CA PRO A 7 -3.78 -38.64 14.33
C PRO A 7 -4.39 -40.05 14.12
N GLY A 8 -5.65 -40.18 13.68
CA GLY A 8 -6.33 -41.46 13.42
C GLY A 8 -6.98 -41.56 12.03
N MET A 9 -6.78 -40.58 11.15
CA MET A 9 -7.35 -40.60 9.79
C MET A 9 -6.58 -41.55 8.86
N PRO A 10 -7.23 -42.17 7.86
CA PRO A 10 -6.55 -42.94 6.84
C PRO A 10 -5.41 -42.14 6.20
N SER A 11 -4.22 -42.73 6.09
CA SER A 11 -2.98 -42.02 5.71
C SER A 11 -3.10 -41.24 4.40
N GLN A 12 -3.79 -41.79 3.39
CA GLN A 12 -4.01 -41.11 2.11
C GLN A 12 -4.98 -39.92 2.22
N MET A 13 -5.95 -39.97 3.12
CA MET A 13 -6.87 -38.86 3.36
C MET A 13 -6.17 -37.72 4.10
N ALA A 14 -5.41 -38.04 5.15
CA ALA A 14 -4.63 -37.06 5.90
C ALA A 14 -3.65 -36.32 4.98
N ALA A 15 -2.93 -37.03 4.12
CA ALA A 15 -1.99 -36.44 3.17
C ALA A 15 -2.67 -35.44 2.21
N ARG A 16 -3.85 -35.78 1.67
CA ARG A 16 -4.62 -34.88 0.79
C ARG A 16 -5.11 -33.63 1.52
N LEU A 17 -5.55 -33.78 2.78
CA LEU A 17 -5.99 -32.66 3.60
C LEU A 17 -4.82 -31.72 3.95
N ASP A 18 -3.66 -32.28 4.29
CA ASP A 18 -2.45 -31.50 4.57
C ASP A 18 -1.95 -30.76 3.33
N GLU A 19 -1.97 -31.39 2.16
CA GLU A 19 -1.65 -30.75 0.88
C GLU A 19 -2.58 -29.57 0.58
N ALA A 20 -3.90 -29.79 0.67
CA ALA A 20 -4.89 -28.75 0.46
C ALA A 20 -4.75 -27.60 1.47
N TRP A 21 -4.50 -27.92 2.73
CA TRP A 21 -4.26 -26.95 3.79
C TRP A 21 -3.00 -26.13 3.53
N ALA A 22 -1.90 -26.77 3.15
CA ALA A 22 -0.65 -26.11 2.79
C ALA A 22 -0.83 -25.21 1.56
N ALA A 23 -1.56 -25.66 0.53
CA ALA A 23 -1.83 -24.88 -0.67
C ALA A 23 -2.60 -23.58 -0.36
N ILE A 24 -3.55 -23.61 0.57
CA ILE A 24 -4.27 -22.42 1.05
C ILE A 24 -3.34 -21.52 1.87
N LYS A 25 -2.59 -22.10 2.83
CA LYS A 25 -1.70 -21.34 3.73
C LYS A 25 -0.55 -20.64 3.03
N THR A 26 0.01 -21.27 2.00
CA THR A 26 1.08 -20.71 1.18
C THR A 26 0.57 -19.67 0.18
N GLY A 27 -0.75 -19.57 -0.01
CA GLY A 27 -1.35 -18.69 -1.00
C GLY A 27 -1.17 -19.20 -2.43
N LEU A 28 -1.03 -20.52 -2.64
CA LEU A 28 -1.18 -21.12 -3.96
C LEU A 28 -2.67 -21.11 -4.36
N VAL A 29 -3.53 -21.55 -3.44
CA VAL A 29 -4.99 -21.46 -3.55
C VAL A 29 -5.44 -20.20 -2.79
N ARG A 30 -5.82 -19.17 -3.52
CA ARG A 30 -6.05 -17.82 -2.97
C ARG A 30 -7.49 -17.35 -3.03
N GLY A 31 -8.35 -18.05 -3.75
CA GLY A 31 -9.72 -17.61 -3.97
C GLY A 31 -10.72 -18.74 -3.87
N LEU A 32 -11.98 -18.34 -3.92
CA LEU A 32 -13.10 -19.26 -4.06
C LEU A 32 -13.77 -19.01 -5.41
N SER A 33 -14.10 -20.08 -6.12
CA SER A 33 -14.99 -20.05 -7.27
C SER A 33 -16.39 -20.39 -6.79
N VAL A 34 -17.35 -19.55 -7.15
CA VAL A 34 -18.76 -19.70 -6.78
C VAL A 34 -19.54 -20.04 -8.04
N GLY A 35 -19.98 -21.29 -8.16
CA GLY A 35 -20.91 -21.71 -9.20
C GLY A 35 -22.34 -21.41 -8.75
N PHE A 36 -23.09 -20.66 -9.54
CA PHE A 36 -24.47 -20.32 -9.23
C PHE A 36 -25.36 -20.38 -10.47
N ARG A 37 -26.65 -20.63 -10.25
CA ARG A 37 -27.68 -20.55 -11.28
C ARG A 37 -28.52 -19.30 -11.08
N PRO A 38 -28.61 -18.41 -12.07
CA PRO A 38 -29.47 -17.25 -11.97
C PRO A 38 -30.94 -17.64 -12.19
N HIS A 39 -31.85 -17.04 -11.41
CA HIS A 39 -33.30 -17.19 -11.57
C HIS A 39 -33.95 -15.89 -12.04
N GLU A 40 -33.56 -14.77 -11.44
CA GLU A 40 -34.05 -13.43 -11.79
C GLU A 40 -32.85 -12.50 -11.96
N TYR A 41 -32.77 -11.83 -13.11
CA TYR A 41 -31.70 -10.90 -13.42
C TYR A 41 -32.18 -9.76 -14.32
N THR A 42 -31.50 -8.62 -14.22
CA THR A 42 -31.70 -7.47 -15.10
C THR A 42 -30.39 -7.10 -15.79
N TYR A 43 -30.48 -6.44 -16.94
CA TYR A 43 -29.31 -5.92 -17.64
C TYR A 43 -28.96 -4.54 -17.08
N LEU A 44 -27.67 -4.28 -16.88
CA LEU A 44 -27.18 -2.97 -16.47
C LEU A 44 -26.86 -2.12 -17.71
N ASP A 45 -27.11 -0.81 -17.62
CA ASP A 45 -26.89 0.14 -18.72
C ASP A 45 -25.42 0.22 -19.17
N GLY A 46 -24.48 -0.12 -18.28
CA GLY A 46 -23.03 -0.20 -18.54
C GLY A 46 -22.53 -1.57 -19.01
N GLY A 47 -23.43 -2.50 -19.31
CA GLY A 47 -23.12 -3.90 -19.58
C GLY A 47 -23.03 -4.75 -18.31
N GLY A 48 -23.29 -6.05 -18.46
CA GLY A 48 -23.35 -7.00 -17.36
C GLY A 48 -24.77 -7.31 -16.87
N LEU A 49 -24.86 -8.27 -15.95
CA LEU A 49 -26.10 -8.77 -15.39
C LEU A 49 -26.16 -8.46 -13.89
N HIS A 50 -27.27 -7.87 -13.45
CA HIS A 50 -27.59 -7.72 -12.03
C HIS A 50 -28.52 -8.87 -11.62
N PHE A 51 -27.98 -9.83 -10.89
CA PHE A 51 -28.74 -10.98 -10.39
C PHE A 51 -29.52 -10.61 -9.13
N LEU A 52 -30.86 -10.62 -9.22
CA LEU A 52 -31.77 -10.35 -8.11
C LEU A 52 -32.01 -11.61 -7.27
N ARG A 53 -32.16 -12.75 -7.94
CA ARG A 53 -32.32 -14.05 -7.30
C ARG A 53 -31.47 -15.09 -8.00
N TRP A 54 -30.70 -15.83 -7.21
CA TRP A 54 -29.82 -16.89 -7.69
C TRP A 54 -29.76 -18.03 -6.67
N GLU A 55 -29.44 -19.21 -7.17
CA GLU A 55 -29.23 -20.42 -6.39
C GLU A 55 -27.72 -20.74 -6.34
N LEU A 56 -27.17 -20.92 -5.14
CA LEU A 56 -25.80 -21.37 -4.94
C LEU A 56 -25.70 -22.85 -5.30
N MET A 57 -24.88 -23.20 -6.29
CA MET A 57 -24.69 -24.59 -6.71
C MET A 57 -23.45 -25.21 -6.07
N GLU A 58 -22.33 -24.50 -6.13
CA GLU A 58 -21.05 -24.99 -5.63
C GLU A 58 -20.13 -23.87 -5.16
N VAL A 59 -19.22 -24.24 -4.26
CA VAL A 59 -18.08 -23.40 -3.87
C VAL A 59 -16.83 -24.27 -3.88
N SER A 60 -15.86 -23.92 -4.72
CA SER A 60 -14.58 -24.62 -4.81
C SER A 60 -13.42 -23.66 -4.52
N ALA A 61 -12.34 -24.18 -3.93
CA ALA A 61 -11.15 -23.39 -3.68
C ALA A 61 -10.27 -23.38 -4.93
N VAL A 62 -9.94 -22.20 -5.45
CA VAL A 62 -9.24 -22.02 -6.73
C VAL A 62 -8.02 -21.11 -6.58
N THR A 63 -7.06 -21.27 -7.49
CA THR A 63 -5.86 -20.43 -7.55
C THR A 63 -6.18 -19.04 -8.13
N VAL A 64 -7.14 -18.97 -9.07
CA VAL A 64 -7.61 -17.76 -9.74
C VAL A 64 -9.14 -17.75 -9.78
N PRO A 65 -9.82 -16.86 -9.02
CA PRO A 65 -11.27 -16.74 -9.07
C PRO A 65 -11.73 -15.89 -10.25
N ALA A 66 -12.95 -16.16 -10.75
CA ALA A 66 -13.57 -15.34 -11.80
C ALA A 66 -13.91 -13.92 -11.30
N ASN A 67 -14.21 -13.78 -10.02
CA ASN A 67 -14.36 -12.49 -9.35
C ASN A 67 -13.14 -12.23 -8.45
N ALA A 68 -12.43 -11.11 -8.67
CA ALA A 68 -11.23 -10.74 -7.92
C ALA A 68 -11.51 -10.53 -6.40
N GLU A 69 -12.73 -10.13 -6.04
CA GLU A 69 -13.12 -9.96 -4.64
C GLU A 69 -13.35 -11.30 -3.91
N CYS A 70 -13.49 -12.41 -4.63
CA CYS A 70 -13.57 -13.76 -4.04
C CYS A 70 -12.20 -14.30 -3.62
N THR A 71 -11.42 -13.46 -2.93
CA THR A 71 -10.10 -13.78 -2.37
C THR A 71 -10.24 -14.25 -0.92
N ILE A 72 -9.53 -15.32 -0.56
CA ILE A 72 -9.43 -15.84 0.82
C ILE A 72 -8.58 -14.86 1.63
N ARG A 73 -9.23 -13.85 2.20
CA ARG A 73 -8.64 -12.98 3.22
C ARG A 73 -8.63 -13.74 4.55
N THR A 74 -7.68 -13.43 5.44
CA THR A 74 -7.62 -14.02 6.80
C THR A 74 -8.82 -13.53 7.62
N ILE A 75 -9.99 -14.12 7.39
CA ILE A 75 -11.24 -13.72 8.04
C ILE A 75 -11.43 -14.62 9.27
N LYS A 76 -10.80 -14.23 10.38
CA LYS A 76 -11.09 -14.77 11.71
C LYS A 76 -12.23 -14.02 12.41
N SER A 77 -12.57 -12.81 11.98
CA SER A 77 -13.53 -11.94 12.67
C SER A 77 -15.00 -12.28 12.41
N PHE A 78 -15.36 -12.71 11.19
CA PHE A 78 -16.74 -13.07 10.85
C PHE A 78 -17.18 -14.47 11.32
N ASP A 79 -16.25 -15.33 11.75
CA ASP A 79 -16.57 -16.69 12.26
C ASP A 79 -17.27 -16.64 13.64
N ARG A 80 -17.03 -15.58 14.42
CA ARG A 80 -17.57 -15.40 15.77
C ARG A 80 -19.08 -15.08 15.80
N PRO A 81 -19.62 -14.14 15.01
CA PRO A 81 -21.05 -13.89 14.96
C PRO A 81 -21.85 -15.07 14.38
N PHE A 82 -21.32 -15.78 13.37
CA PHE A 82 -22.01 -16.92 12.76
C PHE A 82 -22.00 -18.18 13.64
N SER A 83 -20.91 -18.43 14.38
CA SER A 83 -20.84 -19.53 15.35
C SER A 83 -21.74 -19.30 16.58
N ALA A 84 -21.96 -18.04 16.96
CA ALA A 84 -22.90 -17.69 18.03
C ALA A 84 -24.37 -17.98 17.64
N ALA A 85 -24.73 -17.78 16.37
CA ALA A 85 -26.06 -18.08 15.84
C ALA A 85 -26.35 -19.58 15.67
N SER A 86 -25.33 -20.42 15.50
CA SER A 86 -25.47 -21.86 15.24
C SER A 86 -25.58 -22.75 16.50
N GLY A 87 -25.48 -22.20 17.71
CA GLY A 87 -25.70 -22.93 18.97
C GLY A 87 -24.61 -23.94 19.39
N ASN A 88 -23.61 -24.22 18.54
CA ASN A 88 -22.54 -25.18 18.84
C ASN A 88 -21.38 -24.54 19.63
N ARG A 89 -21.54 -24.39 20.95
CA ARG A 89 -20.44 -23.99 21.85
C ARG A 89 -19.52 -25.19 22.11
N ARG A 90 -18.30 -25.19 21.56
CA ARG A 90 -17.22 -26.10 22.02
C ARG A 90 -16.50 -25.49 23.22
N PRO A 91 -16.12 -26.27 24.25
CA PRO A 91 -15.39 -25.77 25.40
C PRO A 91 -13.96 -25.38 24.99
N VAL A 92 -13.59 -24.12 25.22
CA VAL A 92 -12.24 -23.62 24.98
C VAL A 92 -11.34 -24.07 26.12
N VAL A 93 -10.36 -24.93 25.82
CA VAL A 93 -9.24 -25.23 26.71
C VAL A 93 -8.37 -23.97 26.82
N LYS A 94 -8.33 -23.37 28.01
CA LYS A 94 -7.46 -22.23 28.32
C LYS A 94 -6.02 -22.72 28.45
N ILE A 95 -5.25 -22.63 27.37
CA ILE A 95 -3.79 -22.68 27.47
C ILE A 95 -3.34 -21.32 28.00
N ALA A 96 -2.53 -21.32 29.06
CA ALA A 96 -1.96 -20.14 29.71
C ALA A 96 -0.91 -19.46 28.81
N SER A 97 -1.39 -18.86 27.73
CA SER A 97 -0.76 -17.86 26.86
C SER A 97 -1.83 -17.50 25.84
N SER A 98 -2.63 -16.47 26.13
CA SER A 98 -3.63 -16.00 25.18
C SER A 98 -2.91 -15.46 23.93
N ALA A 99 -2.84 -16.30 22.89
CA ALA A 99 -2.64 -15.84 21.51
C ALA A 99 -3.92 -15.13 21.00
N GLY A 100 -4.43 -14.21 21.83
CA GLY A 100 -5.70 -13.53 21.76
C GLY A 100 -5.58 -12.07 22.19
N ALA A 101 -4.40 -11.46 22.03
CA ALA A 101 -4.39 -10.04 21.70
C ALA A 101 -5.05 -9.94 20.32
N SER A 102 -6.15 -9.19 20.23
CA SER A 102 -6.70 -8.72 18.97
C SER A 102 -5.53 -8.38 18.04
N ALA A 103 -5.45 -9.00 16.87
CA ALA A 103 -4.53 -8.54 15.86
C ALA A 103 -4.88 -7.06 15.69
N GLN A 104 -3.99 -6.20 16.18
CA GLN A 104 -4.13 -4.75 16.12
C GLN A 104 -4.59 -4.45 14.71
N SER A 105 -5.73 -3.77 14.59
CA SER A 105 -6.14 -3.21 13.31
C SER A 105 -4.99 -2.34 12.84
N ILE A 106 -4.13 -2.89 11.97
CA ILE A 106 -3.16 -2.11 11.25
C ILE A 106 -4.05 -1.28 10.36
N THR A 107 -4.28 -0.03 10.78
CA THR A 107 -4.92 0.97 9.94
C THR A 107 -3.98 1.16 8.77
N SER A 108 -4.18 0.38 7.71
CA SER A 108 -3.41 0.47 6.49
C SER A 108 -3.84 1.74 5.78
N PHE A 109 -3.04 2.79 5.93
CA PHE A 109 -3.18 3.97 5.10
C PHE A 109 -2.87 3.58 3.65
N HIS A 110 -3.80 3.83 2.74
CA HIS A 110 -3.55 3.71 1.31
C HIS A 110 -2.34 4.55 0.96
N LYS A 111 -1.32 3.92 0.37
CA LYS A 111 -0.09 4.56 -0.09
C LYS A 111 -0.42 5.38 -1.35
N GLU A 112 -1.10 6.50 -1.17
CA GLU A 112 -1.29 7.50 -2.21
C GLU A 112 -0.68 8.83 -1.76
N LYS A 113 0.36 9.22 -2.51
CA LYS A 113 1.01 10.54 -2.59
C LYS A 113 1.39 11.24 -1.28
N SER A 114 2.71 11.34 -1.09
CA SER A 114 3.45 11.95 0.01
C SER A 114 3.47 11.08 1.28
N ALA A 115 4.63 10.51 1.58
CA ALA A 115 4.87 9.93 2.88
C ALA A 115 4.74 11.05 3.92
N MET A 116 3.59 11.12 4.61
CA MET A 116 3.32 12.13 5.63
C MET A 116 4.51 12.22 6.60
N ASN A 117 4.93 13.45 6.90
CA ASN A 117 6.00 13.69 7.87
C ASN A 117 5.55 13.19 9.25
N THR A 118 6.48 12.74 10.12
CA THR A 118 6.19 12.31 11.49
C THR A 118 5.34 13.33 12.26
N GLY A 119 5.56 14.64 12.05
CA GLY A 119 4.73 15.68 12.65
C GLY A 119 3.28 15.72 12.13
N GLU A 120 3.06 15.45 10.84
CA GLU A 120 1.71 15.34 10.26
C GLU A 120 1.00 14.07 10.75
N GLN A 121 1.74 12.98 10.89
CA GLN A 121 1.24 11.74 11.48
C GLN A 121 0.77 11.96 12.92
N ILE A 122 1.56 12.62 13.77
CA ILE A 122 1.18 12.94 15.16
C ILE A 122 -0.13 13.73 15.18
N LYS A 123 -0.26 14.80 14.38
CA LYS A 123 -1.49 15.59 14.30
C LYS A 123 -2.70 14.76 13.88
N SER A 124 -2.54 13.86 12.91
CA SER A 124 -3.63 13.00 12.45
C SER A 124 -4.12 12.05 13.55
N PHE A 125 -3.21 11.49 14.36
CA PHE A 125 -3.56 10.62 15.48
C PHE A 125 -4.14 11.40 16.67
N GLU A 126 -3.69 12.63 16.92
CA GLU A 126 -4.28 13.51 17.92
C GLU A 126 -5.72 13.88 17.57
N ASN A 127 -5.98 14.20 16.29
CA ASN A 127 -7.34 14.44 15.79
C ASN A 127 -8.22 13.20 15.93
N LYS A 128 -7.69 12.01 15.60
CA LYS A 128 -8.42 10.75 15.78
C LYS A 128 -8.75 10.48 17.25
N ARG A 129 -7.80 10.72 18.16
CA ARG A 129 -8.01 10.60 19.61
C ARG A 129 -9.11 11.56 20.09
N ALA A 130 -9.08 12.81 19.64
CA ALA A 130 -10.09 13.80 20.00
C ALA A 130 -11.49 13.40 19.50
N ALA A 131 -11.60 12.88 18.27
CA ALA A 131 -12.86 12.41 17.72
C ALA A 131 -13.43 11.20 18.50
N LEU A 132 -12.58 10.22 18.85
CA LEU A 132 -13.01 9.06 19.64
C LEU A 132 -13.41 9.46 21.07
N ALA A 133 -12.68 10.39 21.69
CA ALA A 133 -13.02 10.91 23.02
C ALA A 133 -14.35 11.68 23.00
N ALA A 134 -14.59 12.50 21.97
CA ALA A 134 -15.86 13.21 21.80
C ALA A 134 -17.04 12.23 21.63
N SER A 135 -16.85 11.13 20.90
CA SER A 135 -17.89 10.09 20.77
C SER A 135 -18.20 9.41 22.10
N LEU A 136 -17.20 9.13 22.94
CA LEU A 136 -17.42 8.59 24.28
C LEU A 136 -18.17 9.57 25.19
N GLU A 137 -17.81 10.85 25.12
CA GLU A 137 -18.46 11.91 25.90
C GLU A 137 -19.93 12.10 25.47
N GLU A 138 -20.21 12.04 24.17
CA GLU A 138 -21.58 12.14 23.65
C GLU A 138 -22.46 10.98 24.14
N ILE A 139 -21.95 9.75 24.16
CA ILE A 139 -22.68 8.58 24.67
C ILE A 139 -22.98 8.74 26.18
N MET A 140 -21.98 9.18 26.95
CA MET A 140 -22.13 9.39 28.39
C MET A 140 -23.07 10.55 28.71
N ASN A 141 -23.04 11.64 27.92
CA ASN A 141 -23.95 12.76 28.08
C ASN A 141 -25.39 12.39 27.75
N LYS A 142 -25.63 11.61 26.68
CA LYS A 142 -26.97 11.09 26.35
C LYS A 142 -27.54 10.22 27.46
N ALA A 143 -26.74 9.29 27.98
CA ALA A 143 -27.15 8.45 29.11
C ALA A 143 -27.47 9.30 30.37
N ALA A 144 -26.69 10.34 30.63
CA ALA A 144 -26.90 11.26 31.75
C ALA A 144 -28.16 12.13 31.57
N GLU A 145 -28.43 12.65 30.38
CA GLU A 145 -29.63 13.43 30.05
C GLU A 145 -30.91 12.59 30.14
N GLU A 146 -30.85 11.33 29.71
CA GLU A 146 -31.96 10.38 29.78
C GLU A 146 -32.12 9.75 31.18
N GLY A 147 -31.18 10.01 32.10
CA GLY A 147 -31.21 9.48 33.47
C GLY A 147 -31.16 7.95 33.55
N ARG A 148 -30.63 7.29 32.51
CA ARG A 148 -30.50 5.84 32.44
C ARG A 148 -29.03 5.41 32.45
N THR A 149 -28.78 4.16 32.82
CA THR A 149 -27.49 3.53 32.59
C THR A 149 -27.35 3.17 31.11
N LEU A 150 -26.12 3.00 30.64
CA LEU A 150 -25.87 2.48 29.28
C LEU A 150 -26.57 1.14 29.11
N ASP A 151 -27.15 0.92 27.93
CA ASP A 151 -27.60 -0.41 27.53
C ASP A 151 -26.42 -1.28 27.08
N VAL A 152 -26.69 -2.56 26.78
CA VAL A 152 -25.65 -3.54 26.43
C VAL A 152 -24.91 -3.16 25.15
N GLU A 153 -25.59 -2.54 24.17
CA GLU A 153 -24.97 -2.15 22.90
C GLU A 153 -24.09 -0.90 23.09
N GLU A 154 -24.55 0.06 23.90
CA GLU A 154 -23.79 1.26 24.26
C GLU A 154 -22.57 0.94 25.14
N GLU A 155 -22.69 -0.02 26.07
CA GLU A 155 -21.59 -0.50 26.91
C GLU A 155 -20.50 -1.18 26.06
N GLU A 156 -20.90 -2.06 25.13
CA GLU A 156 -19.95 -2.68 24.18
C GLU A 156 -19.28 -1.63 23.28
N HIS A 157 -20.03 -0.63 22.79
CA HIS A 157 -19.47 0.46 21.99
C HIS A 157 -18.48 1.32 22.79
N TYR A 158 -18.79 1.60 24.05
CA TYR A 158 -17.92 2.35 24.96
C TYR A 158 -16.60 1.60 25.19
N ASP A 159 -16.67 0.32 25.54
CA ASP A 159 -15.48 -0.49 25.82
C ASP A 159 -14.58 -0.66 24.59
N ASN A 160 -15.18 -0.86 23.41
CA ASN A 160 -14.45 -0.95 22.16
C ASN A 160 -13.74 0.37 21.84
N THR A 161 -14.45 1.50 21.93
CA THR A 161 -13.89 2.83 21.65
C THR A 161 -12.81 3.20 22.67
N ALA A 162 -12.99 2.85 23.95
CA ALA A 162 -11.97 3.03 24.99
C ALA A 162 -10.71 2.20 24.71
N ALA A 163 -10.86 0.96 24.20
CA ALA A 163 -9.73 0.15 23.78
C ALA A 163 -9.00 0.76 22.57
N GLU A 164 -9.71 1.34 21.61
CA GLU A 164 -9.10 2.06 20.48
C GLU A 164 -8.31 3.29 20.93
N ILE A 165 -8.85 4.10 21.86
CA ILE A 165 -8.14 5.26 22.41
C ILE A 165 -6.82 4.82 23.05
N ARG A 166 -6.82 3.72 23.83
CA ARG A 166 -5.58 3.18 24.43
C ARG A 166 -4.54 2.79 23.37
N GLN A 167 -4.98 2.24 22.23
CA GLN A 167 -4.08 1.91 21.12
C GLN A 167 -3.53 3.16 20.44
N VAL A 168 -4.37 4.18 20.22
CA VAL A 168 -3.96 5.47 19.65
C VAL A 168 -2.96 6.18 20.57
N ASP A 169 -3.22 6.21 21.89
CA ASP A 169 -2.31 6.80 22.87
C ASP A 169 -0.94 6.10 22.90
N ALA A 170 -0.93 4.76 22.84
CA ALA A 170 0.30 3.99 22.73
C ALA A 170 1.08 4.31 21.45
N HIS A 171 0.38 4.51 20.33
CA HIS A 171 1.01 4.87 19.06
C HIS A 171 1.54 6.32 19.07
N LEU A 172 0.79 7.27 19.63
CA LEU A 172 1.23 8.66 19.82
C LEU A 172 2.51 8.74 20.66
N LYS A 173 2.61 7.94 21.73
CA LYS A 173 3.84 7.85 22.53
C LYS A 173 5.04 7.43 21.69
N ARG A 174 4.91 6.35 20.91
CA ARG A 174 5.99 5.88 20.02
C ARG A 174 6.36 6.90 18.94
N LEU A 175 5.37 7.60 18.38
CA LEU A 175 5.62 8.64 17.38
C LEU A 175 6.37 9.84 17.96
N ARG A 176 6.03 10.26 19.19
CA ARG A 176 6.75 11.33 19.89
C ARG A 176 8.18 10.93 20.25
N GLU A 177 8.41 9.68 20.68
CA GLU A 177 9.76 9.14 20.87
C GLU A 177 10.57 9.08 19.55
N LEU A 178 9.90 8.77 18.44
CA LEU A 178 10.50 8.81 17.11
C LEU A 178 10.81 10.25 16.67
N GLU A 179 9.96 11.21 16.99
CA GLU A 179 10.19 12.63 16.73
C GLU A 179 11.38 13.17 17.56
N THR A 180 11.45 12.85 18.85
CA THR A 180 12.57 13.29 19.71
C THR A 180 13.89 12.64 19.29
N SER A 181 13.88 11.35 18.93
CA SER A 181 15.09 10.69 18.40
C SER A 181 15.53 11.30 17.07
N LYS A 182 14.60 11.56 16.15
CA LYS A 182 14.92 12.29 14.90
C LYS A 182 15.48 13.68 15.19
N ALA A 183 14.88 14.44 16.11
CA ALA A 183 15.36 15.76 16.51
C ALA A 183 16.75 15.71 17.16
N ALA A 184 17.05 14.70 17.98
CA ALA A 184 18.36 14.52 18.61
C ALA A 184 19.45 14.14 17.59
N THR A 185 19.10 13.39 16.55
CA THR A 185 20.01 13.04 15.44
C THR A 185 20.08 14.09 14.35
N ALA A 186 19.20 15.10 14.38
CA ALA A 186 19.19 16.17 13.40
C ALA A 186 20.38 17.08 13.65
N GLN A 187 21.29 17.13 12.67
CA GLN A 187 22.34 18.14 12.70
C GLN A 187 21.71 19.53 12.56
N PRO A 188 22.12 20.52 13.38
CA PRO A 188 21.61 21.86 13.27
C PRO A 188 21.93 22.39 11.87
N VAL A 189 20.89 22.83 11.16
CA VAL A 189 21.07 23.60 9.93
C VAL A 189 21.77 24.89 10.34
N LYS A 190 23.04 25.02 9.97
CA LYS A 190 23.73 26.32 10.02
C LYS A 190 22.94 27.24 9.10
N GLN A 191 22.15 28.16 9.68
CA GLN A 191 21.66 29.29 8.90
C GLN A 191 22.89 29.95 8.29
N ALA A 192 22.92 30.06 6.97
CA ALA A 192 23.90 30.85 6.25
C ALA A 192 23.63 32.34 6.53
N GLY A 193 23.94 32.77 7.76
CA GLY A 193 24.18 34.15 8.09
C GLY A 193 25.61 34.49 7.66
N ASN A 194 25.70 35.28 6.60
CA ASN A 194 26.91 35.97 6.13
C ASN A 194 28.03 35.09 5.57
N GLY A 195 27.97 34.88 4.24
CA GLY A 195 29.11 35.18 3.36
C GLY A 195 30.30 34.24 3.30
N ASN A 196 30.40 33.20 4.14
CA ASN A 196 31.46 32.19 4.01
C ASN A 196 30.86 30.79 3.81
N VAL A 197 30.77 30.38 2.55
CA VAL A 197 30.48 29.00 2.17
C VAL A 197 31.75 28.19 2.40
N ALA A 198 31.77 27.34 3.43
CA ALA A 198 32.74 26.26 3.52
C ALA A 198 32.48 25.33 2.33
N THR A 199 33.37 25.36 1.34
CA THR A 199 33.34 24.45 0.19
C THR A 199 33.63 23.04 0.68
N VAL A 200 32.57 22.30 1.01
CA VAL A 200 32.65 20.84 1.00
C VAL A 200 32.83 20.45 -0.46
N ALA A 201 34.06 20.09 -0.83
CA ALA A 201 34.33 19.47 -2.11
C ALA A 201 33.48 18.19 -2.19
N SER A 202 32.48 18.17 -3.07
CA SER A 202 31.54 17.08 -3.31
C SER A 202 30.28 17.06 -2.43
N ALA A 203 29.41 18.06 -2.58
CA ALA A 203 27.97 17.90 -2.37
C ALA A 203 27.26 18.08 -3.73
N PRO A 204 26.26 17.25 -4.07
CA PRO A 204 25.57 17.37 -5.36
C PRO A 204 24.80 18.69 -5.39
N VAL A 205 25.12 19.52 -6.38
CA VAL A 205 24.35 20.74 -6.68
C VAL A 205 22.94 20.29 -7.04
N ILE A 206 21.97 20.56 -6.17
CA ILE A 206 20.55 20.37 -6.48
C ILE A 206 20.17 21.49 -7.45
N ARG A 207 20.38 21.23 -8.74
CA ARG A 207 19.92 22.10 -9.82
C ARG A 207 18.46 21.72 -10.08
N VAL A 208 17.55 22.66 -9.86
CA VAL A 208 16.13 22.47 -10.18
C VAL A 208 16.01 22.36 -11.70
N GLU A 209 15.83 21.14 -12.20
CA GLU A 209 15.63 20.91 -13.63
C GLU A 209 14.30 21.54 -14.06
N GLN A 210 14.34 22.37 -15.12
CA GLN A 210 13.12 22.91 -15.71
C GLN A 210 12.28 21.75 -16.25
N LYS A 211 11.03 21.65 -15.78
CA LYS A 211 10.09 20.62 -16.25
C LYS A 211 9.70 20.94 -17.69
N LEU A 212 10.38 20.33 -18.65
CA LEU A 212 10.02 20.40 -20.06
C LEU A 212 8.66 19.74 -20.31
N GLU A 213 7.92 20.24 -21.30
CA GLU A 213 6.70 19.58 -21.76
C GLU A 213 7.00 18.21 -22.35
N LYS A 214 6.00 17.33 -22.26
CA LYS A 214 6.11 15.93 -22.66
C LYS A 214 6.55 15.81 -24.13
N GLY A 215 7.58 15.02 -24.41
CA GLY A 215 8.10 14.75 -25.77
C GLY A 215 9.20 15.71 -26.27
N ILE A 216 9.34 16.92 -25.69
CA ILE A 216 10.40 17.87 -26.08
C ILE A 216 11.79 17.30 -25.76
N GLY A 217 11.91 16.59 -24.64
CA GLY A 217 13.16 15.96 -24.23
C GLY A 217 13.66 14.95 -25.26
N PHE A 218 12.78 14.10 -25.79
CA PHE A 218 13.11 13.12 -26.82
C PHE A 218 13.48 13.79 -28.15
N ALA A 219 12.76 14.86 -28.54
CA ALA A 219 13.09 15.62 -29.75
C ALA A 219 14.50 16.25 -29.69
N ARG A 220 14.89 16.80 -28.54
CA ARG A 220 16.25 17.35 -28.32
C ARG A 220 17.33 16.27 -28.37
N PHE A 221 17.04 15.09 -27.81
CA PHE A 221 17.91 13.92 -27.89
C PHE A 221 18.11 13.46 -29.34
N ALA A 222 17.02 13.24 -30.07
CA ALA A 222 17.05 12.81 -31.47
C ALA A 222 17.77 13.83 -32.37
N LYS A 223 17.52 15.14 -32.16
CA LYS A 223 18.19 16.22 -32.90
C LYS A 223 19.69 16.26 -32.62
N SER A 224 20.11 16.08 -31.36
CA SER A 224 21.53 16.08 -30.98
C SER A 224 22.25 14.87 -31.58
N LEU A 225 21.60 13.71 -31.61
CA LEU A 225 22.14 12.49 -32.21
C LEU A 225 22.21 12.57 -33.74
N ALA A 226 21.19 13.15 -34.38
CA ALA A 226 21.15 13.35 -35.83
C ALA A 226 22.21 14.37 -36.28
N ALA A 227 22.38 15.47 -35.54
CA ALA A 227 23.40 16.48 -35.81
C ALA A 227 24.83 15.93 -35.69
N ALA A 228 25.03 14.95 -34.80
CA ALA A 228 26.28 14.24 -34.61
C ALA A 228 26.45 12.99 -35.49
N LYS A 229 25.56 12.77 -36.47
CA LYS A 229 25.61 11.62 -37.39
C LYS A 229 25.69 10.26 -36.66
N GLY A 230 25.07 10.15 -35.49
CA GLY A 230 25.09 8.94 -34.66
C GLY A 230 26.30 8.78 -33.74
N VAL A 231 27.28 9.69 -33.77
CA VAL A 231 28.45 9.67 -32.88
C VAL A 231 28.08 10.28 -31.52
N ARG A 232 28.10 9.47 -30.47
CA ARG A 232 27.57 9.84 -29.14
C ARG A 232 28.37 10.93 -28.43
N SER A 233 29.70 10.88 -28.52
CA SER A 233 30.58 11.90 -27.95
C SER A 233 30.31 13.28 -28.56
N GLU A 234 30.17 13.32 -29.88
CA GLU A 234 29.80 14.54 -30.60
C GLU A 234 28.36 14.96 -30.29
N ALA A 235 27.42 14.03 -30.13
CA ALA A 235 26.04 14.33 -29.74
C ALA A 235 25.98 15.00 -28.36
N LEU A 236 26.81 14.56 -27.43
CA LEU A 236 26.95 15.17 -26.10
C LEU A 236 27.57 16.57 -26.18
N GLU A 237 28.55 16.79 -27.05
CA GLU A 237 29.11 18.13 -27.28
C GLU A 237 28.09 19.07 -27.93
N VAL A 238 27.32 18.58 -28.90
CA VAL A 238 26.22 19.31 -29.54
C VAL A 238 25.15 19.67 -28.52
N ALA A 239 24.76 18.72 -27.65
CA ALA A 239 23.80 18.95 -26.59
C ALA A 239 24.29 19.97 -25.55
N ARG A 240 25.58 19.93 -25.18
CA ARG A 240 26.19 20.94 -24.30
C ARG A 240 26.23 22.33 -24.90
N ARG A 241 26.42 22.44 -26.22
CA ARG A 241 26.44 23.72 -26.93
C ARG A 241 25.03 24.29 -27.16
N GLN A 242 24.06 23.45 -27.53
CA GLN A 242 22.72 23.89 -27.90
C GLN A 242 21.75 23.94 -26.72
N TYR A 243 21.97 23.10 -25.70
CA TYR A 243 21.08 22.97 -24.54
C TYR A 243 21.88 22.95 -23.22
N PRO A 244 22.54 24.07 -22.83
CA PRO A 244 23.42 24.09 -21.66
C PRO A 244 22.73 23.78 -20.32
N ASP A 245 21.44 24.09 -20.21
CA ASP A 245 20.64 23.93 -18.99
C ASP A 245 19.88 22.59 -18.90
N ASP A 246 20.01 21.73 -19.91
CA ASP A 246 19.31 20.44 -19.99
C ASP A 246 20.21 19.32 -19.44
N SER A 247 20.35 19.27 -18.11
CA SER A 247 21.21 18.30 -17.42
C SER A 247 20.77 16.86 -17.64
N ARG A 248 19.46 16.64 -17.76
CA ARG A 248 18.85 15.34 -18.05
C ARG A 248 19.27 14.83 -19.44
N LEU A 249 19.24 15.67 -20.47
CA LEU A 249 19.73 15.35 -21.82
C LEU A 249 21.23 15.02 -21.81
N HIS A 250 22.03 15.80 -21.09
CA HIS A 250 23.48 15.54 -20.98
C HIS A 250 23.76 14.25 -20.24
N HIS A 251 22.97 13.91 -19.21
CA HIS A 251 23.09 12.66 -18.49
C HIS A 251 22.80 11.49 -19.41
N VAL A 252 21.65 11.48 -20.10
CA VAL A 252 21.26 10.39 -21.02
C VAL A 252 22.28 10.16 -22.15
N LEU A 253 22.80 11.24 -22.75
CA LEU A 253 23.84 11.11 -23.78
C LEU A 253 25.19 10.61 -23.22
N LYS A 254 25.47 10.87 -21.95
CA LYS A 254 26.68 10.41 -21.25
C LYS A 254 26.55 8.97 -20.73
N SER A 255 25.37 8.59 -20.26
CA SER A 255 25.11 7.36 -19.50
C SER A 255 24.53 6.22 -20.34
N ALA A 256 24.25 6.44 -21.63
CA ALA A 256 23.86 5.37 -22.55
C ALA A 256 25.02 4.38 -22.75
N VAL A 257 25.24 3.51 -21.77
CA VAL A 257 25.98 2.24 -21.92
C VAL A 257 25.15 1.38 -22.87
N GLY A 258 25.80 0.76 -23.85
CA GLY A 258 25.10 -0.12 -24.79
C GLY A 258 24.28 -1.15 -24.01
N ALA A 259 23.01 -1.32 -24.38
CA ALA A 259 22.15 -2.35 -23.79
C ALA A 259 22.86 -3.70 -23.89
N GLY A 260 23.48 -4.18 -22.80
CA GLY A 260 24.19 -5.47 -22.80
C GLY A 260 25.49 -5.63 -22.01
N THR A 261 25.92 -4.70 -21.14
CA THR A 261 27.04 -5.02 -20.21
C THR A 261 26.60 -4.88 -18.75
N THR A 262 26.44 -6.02 -18.08
CA THR A 262 26.01 -6.19 -16.68
C THR A 262 27.11 -5.92 -15.64
N THR A 263 28.22 -5.29 -16.03
CA THR A 263 29.40 -5.12 -15.19
C THR A 263 29.45 -3.82 -14.39
N ASP A 264 28.46 -2.93 -14.50
CA ASP A 264 28.45 -1.66 -13.77
C ASP A 264 27.29 -1.58 -12.75
N PRO A 265 27.56 -1.45 -11.42
CA PRO A 265 26.54 -1.38 -10.37
C PRO A 265 25.54 -0.21 -10.52
N GLN A 266 25.85 0.79 -11.35
CA GLN A 266 25.00 1.96 -11.58
C GLN A 266 23.96 1.78 -12.70
N TRP A 267 23.89 0.60 -13.32
CA TRP A 267 23.04 0.29 -14.49
C TRP A 267 21.54 0.58 -14.28
N ALA A 268 21.02 0.43 -13.07
CA ALA A 268 19.59 0.54 -12.79
C ALA A 268 19.05 1.98 -12.90
N GLY A 269 19.85 2.99 -12.55
CA GLY A 269 19.42 4.40 -12.60
C GLY A 269 19.39 4.97 -14.02
N SER A 270 20.33 4.57 -14.87
CA SER A 270 20.39 5.03 -16.26
C SER A 270 19.29 4.43 -17.14
N LEU A 271 18.81 3.22 -16.80
CA LEU A 271 17.68 2.58 -17.48
C LEU A 271 16.34 3.24 -17.14
N SER A 272 16.12 3.66 -15.89
CA SER A 272 14.87 4.35 -15.52
C SER A 272 14.73 5.68 -16.23
N GLU A 273 15.80 6.46 -16.34
CA GLU A 273 15.75 7.75 -17.04
C GLU A 273 15.48 7.59 -18.53
N TYR A 274 16.09 6.60 -19.18
CA TYR A 274 15.82 6.29 -20.59
C TYR A 274 14.36 5.81 -20.80
N GLN A 275 13.87 4.95 -19.90
CA GLN A 275 12.48 4.46 -19.92
C GLN A 275 11.49 5.62 -19.78
N GLU A 276 11.78 6.59 -18.92
CA GLU A 276 10.96 7.79 -18.77
C GLU A 276 10.99 8.67 -20.02
N TYR A 277 12.13 8.86 -20.70
CA TYR A 277 12.17 9.59 -21.99
C TYR A 277 11.36 8.90 -23.08
N ALA A 278 11.45 7.57 -23.15
CA ALA A 278 10.68 6.77 -24.10
C ALA A 278 9.17 6.81 -23.79
N GLN A 279 8.80 6.70 -22.51
CA GLN A 279 7.42 6.80 -22.05
C GLN A 279 6.84 8.20 -22.27
N ASP A 280 7.62 9.25 -22.07
CA ASP A 280 7.20 10.64 -22.28
C ASP A 280 6.93 10.92 -23.76
N PHE A 281 7.70 10.32 -24.67
CA PHE A 281 7.42 10.34 -26.11
C PHE A 281 6.16 9.55 -26.47
N ILE A 282 5.96 8.37 -25.89
CA ILE A 282 4.75 7.57 -26.10
C ILE A 282 3.50 8.31 -25.59
N ASP A 283 3.59 8.93 -24.41
CA ASP A 283 2.53 9.75 -23.82
C ASP A 283 2.19 10.97 -24.68
N TYR A 284 3.19 11.58 -25.34
CA TYR A 284 2.99 12.67 -26.28
C TYR A 284 2.25 12.23 -27.55
N LEU A 285 2.56 11.03 -28.06
CA LEU A 285 1.92 10.49 -29.28
C LEU A 285 0.52 9.91 -29.03
N ARG A 286 0.24 9.41 -27.83
CA ARG A 286 -1.02 8.75 -27.47
C ARG A 286 -2.31 9.56 -27.72
N PRO A 287 -2.36 10.89 -27.47
CA PRO A 287 -3.53 11.70 -27.81
C PRO A 287 -3.61 12.14 -29.28
N GLN A 288 -2.61 11.82 -30.11
CA GLN A 288 -2.53 12.22 -31.53
C GLN A 288 -2.82 11.07 -32.52
N THR A 289 -3.20 9.88 -32.02
CA THR A 289 -3.67 8.72 -32.79
C THR A 289 -5.14 8.45 -32.51
#